data_AF-A0AA37KBR7-F1
#
_entry.id   AF-A0AA37KBR7-F1
#
_cell.length_a   1.000
_cell.length_b   1.000
_cell.length_c   1.000
_cell.angle_alpha   90.00
_cell.angle_beta   90.00
_cell.angle_gamma   90.00
#
_symmetry.space_group_name_H-M   'P 1'
#
loop_
_entity.id
_entity.type
_entity.pdbx_description
1 polymer ?
#
loop_
_entity_poly.entity_id
_entity_poly.type
_entity_poly.pdbx_seq_one_letter_code
_entity_poly.pdbx_strand_id
1 'polypeptide(L)'
;MILNPYGEIIQQCYWDLEHKYPNIECCEYVIMPNHFHAIIKIDRDAFRAGEPRPYVVTLGHIVGYFKYQSTKMINLHGQKLWQRNYYEHIIQDEKAYHNISNYILNNPAQWAYDRLR
;
A
#
# COMPACT_ATOMS: atom_id res chain seq x y z
N MET A 1 4.59 -14.30 11.11
CA MET A 1 5.89 -13.72 10.69
C MET A 1 6.12 -12.49 11.54
N ILE A 2 7.34 -12.27 12.04
CA ILE A 2 7.67 -11.11 12.87
C ILE A 2 8.34 -10.07 11.97
N LEU A 3 7.87 -8.83 12.00
CA LEU A 3 8.48 -7.74 11.22
C LEU A 3 9.85 -7.38 11.81
N ASN A 4 10.79 -7.06 10.94
CA ASN A 4 12.04 -6.42 11.35
C ASN A 4 11.82 -4.89 11.41
N PRO A 5 12.82 -4.10 11.85
CA PRO A 5 12.67 -2.65 11.93
C PRO A 5 12.28 -1.98 10.60
N TYR A 6 12.72 -2.52 9.47
CA TYR A 6 12.33 -1.99 8.15
C TYR A 6 10.86 -2.30 7.83
N GLY A 7 10.40 -3.51 8.15
CA GLY A 7 8.99 -3.88 8.03
C GLY A 7 8.08 -3.02 8.89
N GLU A 8 8.50 -2.70 10.12
CA GLU A 8 7.77 -1.77 11.00
C GLU A 8 7.67 -0.36 10.40
N ILE A 9 8.75 0.13 9.77
CA ILE A 9 8.73 1.41 9.06
C ILE A 9 7.76 1.36 7.86
N ILE A 10 7.78 0.29 7.07
CA ILE A 10 6.84 0.12 5.95
C ILE A 10 5.39 0.15 6.45
N GLN A 11 5.10 -0.55 7.54
CA GLN A 11 3.79 -0.57 8.18
C GLN A 11 3.36 0.83 8.61
N GLN A 12 4.25 1.56 9.29
CA GLN A 12 3.99 2.93 9.74
C GLN A 12 3.72 3.86 8.55
N CYS A 13 4.51 3.78 7.49
CA CYS A 13 4.31 4.58 6.27
C CYS A 13 2.97 4.25 5.58
N TYR A 14 2.48 3.02 5.67
CA TYR A 14 1.20 2.64 5.09
C TYR A 14 0.02 3.26 5.86
N TRP A 15 0.05 3.21 7.20
CA TRP A 15 -0.96 3.87 8.02
C TRP A 15 -0.90 5.40 7.95
N ASP A 16 0.27 5.98 7.72
CA ASP A 16 0.42 7.42 7.51
C ASP A 16 -0.31 7.93 6.25
N LEU A 17 -0.64 7.06 5.30
CA LEU A 17 -1.36 7.45 4.10
C LEU A 17 -2.75 8.00 4.40
N GLU A 18 -3.47 7.47 5.40
CA GLU A 18 -4.79 7.97 5.78
C GLU A 18 -4.71 9.37 6.41
N HIS A 19 -3.64 9.66 7.17
CA HIS A 19 -3.40 11.02 7.69
C HIS A 19 -3.09 12.00 6.56
N LYS A 20 -2.40 11.53 5.52
CA LYS A 20 -2.00 12.37 4.38
C LYS A 20 -3.15 12.60 3.39
N TYR A 21 -3.98 11.59 3.17
CA TYR A 21 -5.02 11.57 2.16
C TYR A 21 -6.38 11.24 2.82
N PRO A 22 -7.19 12.24 3.15
CA PRO A 22 -8.44 12.01 3.91
C PRO A 22 -9.52 11.26 3.14
N ASN A 23 -9.33 11.04 1.83
CA ASN A 23 -10.27 10.34 0.95
C ASN A 23 -9.83 8.91 0.62
N ILE A 24 -8.90 8.34 1.39
CA ILE A 24 -8.49 6.95 1.24
C ILE A 24 -8.72 6.18 2.53
N GLU A 25 -8.87 4.87 2.38
CA GLU A 25 -8.91 3.90 3.48
C GLU A 25 -7.85 2.82 3.18
N CYS A 26 -6.97 2.58 4.15
CA CYS A 26 -5.95 1.56 4.13
C CYS A 26 -6.55 0.25 4.66
N CYS A 27 -6.83 -0.67 3.75
CA CYS A 27 -7.45 -1.96 4.07
C CYS A 27 -6.37 -3.04 4.35
N GLU A 28 -6.59 -4.28 3.92
CA GLU A 28 -5.67 -5.39 4.17
C GLU A 28 -4.37 -5.24 3.40
N TYR A 29 -3.27 -5.62 4.07
CA TYR A 29 -1.94 -5.57 3.51
C TYR A 29 -1.08 -6.72 4.05
N VAL A 30 0.04 -6.96 3.37
CA VAL A 30 1.08 -7.88 3.83
C VAL A 30 2.45 -7.32 3.46
N ILE A 31 3.38 -7.41 4.41
CA ILE A 31 4.77 -7.02 4.24
C ILE A 31 5.60 -8.29 4.21
N MET A 32 6.20 -8.58 3.06
CA MET A 32 7.08 -9.72 2.83
C MET A 32 8.52 -9.23 2.64
N PRO A 33 9.54 -10.09 2.82
CA PRO A 33 10.93 -9.68 2.67
C PRO A 33 11.30 -9.08 1.29
N ASN A 34 10.59 -9.48 0.23
CA ASN A 34 10.83 -9.07 -1.15
C ASN A 34 9.72 -8.15 -1.73
N HIS A 35 8.54 -8.10 -1.12
CA HIS A 35 7.40 -7.35 -1.69
C HIS A 35 6.40 -6.87 -0.62
N PHE A 36 5.54 -5.94 -1.04
CA PHE A 36 4.45 -5.40 -0.25
C PHE A 36 3.17 -5.44 -1.09
N HIS A 37 2.10 -6.00 -0.53
CA HIS A 37 0.76 -5.90 -1.12
C HIS A 37 -0.16 -5.16 -0.16
N ALA A 38 -1.04 -4.33 -0.71
CA ALA A 38 -2.05 -3.62 0.04
C ALA A 38 -3.29 -3.39 -0.82
N ILE A 39 -4.45 -3.36 -0.16
CA ILE A 39 -5.70 -2.88 -0.72
C ILE A 39 -5.88 -1.43 -0.25
N ILE A 40 -6.16 -0.53 -1.18
CA ILE A 40 -6.46 0.87 -0.87
C ILE A 40 -7.79 1.19 -1.51
N LYS A 41 -8.74 1.62 -0.69
CA LYS A 41 -10.01 2.15 -1.17
C LYS A 41 -9.87 3.65 -1.31
N ILE A 42 -10.25 4.18 -2.47
CA ILE A 42 -10.16 5.60 -2.78
C ILE A 42 -11.59 6.09 -2.98
N ASP A 43 -12.07 6.90 -2.05
CA ASP A 43 -13.35 7.57 -2.19
C ASP A 43 -13.16 8.79 -3.10
N ARG A 44 -13.81 8.75 -4.27
CA ARG A 44 -13.81 9.84 -5.25
C ARG A 44 -14.93 10.84 -5.01
N ASP A 45 -15.92 10.47 -4.22
CA ASP A 45 -17.14 11.23 -3.94
C ASP A 45 -17.15 11.82 -2.54
N ALA A 46 -16.15 11.52 -1.69
CA ALA A 46 -15.91 12.12 -0.37
C ALA A 46 -15.81 13.66 -0.36
N PHE A 47 -15.89 14.32 -1.51
CA PHE A 47 -15.95 15.78 -1.60
C PHE A 47 -17.34 16.29 -1.21
N ARG A 48 -17.38 17.11 -0.17
CA ARG A 48 -18.61 17.80 0.25
C ARG A 48 -19.04 18.77 -0.85
N ALA A 49 -20.33 18.76 -1.19
CA ALA A 49 -20.91 19.76 -2.08
C ALA A 49 -20.64 21.18 -1.53
N GLY A 50 -19.94 22.01 -2.31
CA GLY A 50 -19.61 23.39 -1.95
C GLY A 50 -18.15 23.66 -1.58
N GLU A 51 -17.30 22.63 -1.44
CA GLU A 51 -15.86 22.83 -1.27
C GLU A 51 -15.15 22.90 -2.65
N PRO A 52 -14.14 23.78 -2.83
CA PRO A 52 -13.36 23.82 -4.06
C PRO A 52 -12.73 22.44 -4.26
N ARG A 53 -12.93 21.84 -5.44
CA ARG A 53 -12.42 20.49 -5.75
C ARG A 53 -10.95 20.40 -5.34
N PRO A 54 -10.61 19.69 -4.26
CA PRO A 54 -9.23 19.44 -3.93
C PRO A 54 -8.59 18.67 -5.09
N TYR A 55 -7.30 18.87 -5.26
CA TYR A 55 -6.45 18.07 -6.12
C TYR A 55 -6.87 16.59 -6.11
N VAL A 56 -7.22 16.05 -7.29
CA VAL A 56 -7.64 14.64 -7.42
C VAL A 56 -6.42 13.77 -7.10
N VAL A 57 -6.45 13.13 -5.93
CA VAL A 57 -5.44 12.17 -5.52
C VAL A 57 -5.57 10.93 -6.40
N THR A 58 -4.52 10.64 -7.17
CA THR A 58 -4.45 9.42 -7.99
C THR A 58 -3.70 8.34 -7.22
N LEU A 59 -3.87 7.08 -7.63
CA LEU A 59 -3.08 5.99 -7.07
C LEU A 59 -1.57 6.25 -7.20
N GLY A 60 -1.14 6.85 -8.31
CA GLY A 60 0.26 7.24 -8.52
C GLY A 60 0.78 8.25 -7.49
N HIS A 61 -0.05 9.21 -7.06
CA HIS A 61 0.33 10.15 -5.99
C HIS A 61 0.50 9.44 -4.64
N ILE A 62 -0.42 8.53 -4.30
CA ILE A 62 -0.38 7.75 -3.06
C ILE A 62 0.86 6.86 -3.03
N VAL A 63 1.07 6.07 -4.09
CA VAL A 63 2.22 5.16 -4.18
C VAL A 63 3.54 5.94 -4.24
N GLY A 64 3.57 7.07 -4.94
CA GLY A 64 4.74 7.95 -4.98
C GLY A 64 5.13 8.46 -3.60
N TYR A 65 4.16 8.97 -2.84
CA TYR A 65 4.37 9.43 -1.47
C TYR A 65 4.81 8.28 -0.55
N PHE A 66 4.12 7.14 -0.61
CA PHE A 66 4.46 5.95 0.17
C PHE A 66 5.91 5.50 -0.06
N LYS A 67 6.31 5.35 -1.34
CA LYS A 67 7.67 4.95 -1.70
C LYS A 67 8.71 5.98 -1.28
N TYR A 68 8.37 7.27 -1.37
CA TYR A 68 9.24 8.36 -0.93
C TYR A 68 9.46 8.33 0.60
N GLN A 69 8.39 8.29 1.40
CA GLN A 69 8.51 8.32 2.87
C GLN A 69 9.25 7.08 3.39
N SER A 70 8.87 5.89 2.91
CA SER A 70 9.55 4.64 3.31
C SER A 70 11.04 4.65 2.96
N THR A 71 11.40 5.10 1.76
CA THR A 71 12.82 5.22 1.36
C THR A 71 13.58 6.21 2.24
N LYS A 72 12.95 7.36 2.54
CA LYS A 72 13.52 8.40 3.40
C LYS A 72 13.78 7.88 4.81
N MET A 73 12.87 7.09 5.38
CA MET A 73 12.99 6.57 6.74
C MET A 73 13.95 5.38 6.87
N ILE A 74 13.94 4.46 5.90
CA ILE A 74 14.76 3.23 5.96
C ILE A 74 16.25 3.52 5.64
N ASN A 75 16.54 4.62 4.93
CA ASN A 75 17.89 5.12 4.63
C ASN A 75 18.93 4.02 4.32
N LEU A 76 18.78 3.35 3.17
CA LEU A 76 19.65 2.26 2.76
C LEU A 76 21.03 2.70 2.22
N HIS A 77 21.54 3.87 2.63
CA HIS A 77 22.88 4.37 2.22
C HIS A 77 23.14 4.32 0.71
N GLY A 78 22.15 4.71 -0.10
CA GLY A 78 22.24 4.74 -1.56
C GLY A 78 21.74 3.48 -2.27
N GLN A 79 21.36 2.42 -1.55
CA GLN A 79 20.67 1.29 -2.16
C GLN A 79 19.19 1.61 -2.43
N LYS A 80 18.64 1.00 -3.47
CA LYS A 80 17.23 1.17 -3.85
C LYS A 80 16.36 0.23 -3.01
N LEU A 81 15.38 0.80 -2.31
CA LEU A 81 14.38 0.04 -1.58
C LEU A 81 13.31 -0.56 -2.51
N TRP A 82 12.85 0.21 -3.49
CA TRP A 82 11.74 -0.17 -4.37
C TRP A 82 12.18 -0.40 -5.81
N GLN A 83 11.59 -1.43 -6.44
CA GLN A 83 11.59 -1.54 -7.89
C GLN A 83 10.86 -0.37 -8.57
N ARG A 84 11.22 -0.09 -9.82
CA ARG A 84 10.47 0.85 -10.67
C ARG A 84 9.06 0.29 -10.91
N ASN A 85 8.09 1.20 -11.02
CA ASN A 85 6.66 0.88 -11.18
C ASN A 85 6.07 0.07 -10.02
N TYR A 86 4.79 -0.26 -10.13
CA TYR A 86 4.03 -1.07 -9.19
C TYR A 86 2.92 -1.78 -9.95
N TYR A 87 2.45 -2.91 -9.42
CA TYR A 87 1.27 -3.60 -9.95
C TYR A 87 0.01 -3.00 -9.33
N GLU A 88 -1.01 -2.76 -10.15
CA GLU A 88 -2.32 -2.30 -9.71
C GLU A 88 -3.43 -3.19 -10.28
N HIS A 89 -4.48 -3.39 -9.50
CA HIS A 89 -5.68 -4.12 -9.90
C HIS A 89 -6.91 -3.45 -9.29
N ILE A 90 -7.92 -3.17 -10.10
CA ILE A 90 -9.17 -2.54 -9.64
C ILE A 90 -10.12 -3.63 -9.16
N ILE A 91 -10.46 -3.59 -7.88
CA ILE A 91 -11.44 -4.49 -7.24
C ILE A 91 -12.83 -3.87 -7.43
N GLN A 92 -13.72 -4.57 -8.15
CA GLN A 92 -15.02 -4.03 -8.56
C GLN A 92 -16.21 -4.61 -7.80
N ASP A 93 -16.02 -5.74 -7.12
CA ASP A 93 -17.08 -6.43 -6.40
C ASP A 93 -16.58 -7.08 -5.10
N GLU A 94 -17.53 -7.41 -4.22
CA GLU A 94 -17.25 -7.97 -2.90
C GLU A 94 -16.58 -9.34 -2.96
N LYS A 95 -16.91 -10.17 -3.94
CA LYS A 95 -16.30 -11.49 -4.11
C LYS A 95 -14.83 -11.35 -4.51
N ALA A 96 -14.51 -10.44 -5.40
CA ALA A 96 -13.15 -10.10 -5.79
C ALA A 96 -12.37 -9.54 -4.59
N TYR A 97 -12.99 -8.65 -3.81
CA TYR A 97 -12.40 -8.12 -2.58
C TYR A 97 -12.03 -9.25 -1.61
N HIS A 98 -12.99 -10.14 -1.31
CA HIS A 98 -12.77 -11.24 -0.39
C HIS A 98 -11.66 -12.18 -0.87
N ASN A 99 -11.63 -12.51 -2.17
CA ASN A 99 -10.59 -13.37 -2.74
C ASN A 99 -9.19 -12.73 -2.65
N ILE A 100 -9.08 -11.44 -2.97
CA ILE A 100 -7.79 -10.73 -2.95
C ILE A 100 -7.32 -10.50 -1.51
N SER A 101 -8.22 -10.10 -0.61
CA SER A 101 -7.94 -9.96 0.82
C SER A 101 -7.45 -11.30 1.41
N ASN A 102 -8.16 -12.40 1.14
CA ASN A 102 -7.72 -13.74 1.54
C ASN A 102 -6.35 -14.11 0.96
N TYR A 103 -6.10 -13.82 -0.32
CA TYR A 103 -4.80 -14.08 -0.93
C TYR A 103 -3.67 -13.32 -0.22
N ILE A 104 -3.87 -12.03 0.05
CA ILE A 104 -2.89 -11.17 0.74
C ILE A 104 -2.60 -11.70 2.15
N LEU A 105 -3.65 -11.96 2.93
CA LEU A 105 -3.52 -12.39 4.32
C LEU A 105 -2.89 -13.79 4.46
N ASN A 106 -3.12 -14.68 3.49
CA ASN A 106 -2.55 -16.03 3.50
C ASN A 106 -1.16 -16.13 2.86
N ASN A 107 -0.67 -15.07 2.21
CA ASN A 107 0.64 -15.06 1.56
C ASN A 107 1.80 -15.44 2.50
N PRO A 108 1.87 -14.96 3.77
CA PRO A 108 2.93 -15.34 4.69
C PRO A 108 3.02 -16.85 4.95
N ALA A 109 1.89 -17.55 4.96
CA ALA A 109 1.85 -18.99 5.14
C ALA A 109 2.37 -19.75 3.89
N GLN A 110 2.27 -19.12 2.71
CA GLN A 110 2.74 -19.66 1.44
C GLN A 110 4.15 -19.20 1.07
N TRP A 111 4.85 -18.51 1.97
CA TRP A 111 6.18 -17.93 1.70
C TRP A 111 7.20 -18.92 1.16
N ALA A 112 7.19 -20.17 1.66
CA ALA A 112 8.09 -21.22 1.18
C ALA A 112 7.96 -21.52 -0.32
N TYR A 113 6.81 -21.19 -0.91
CA TYR A 113 6.45 -21.42 -2.31
C TYR A 113 6.38 -20.13 -3.13
N ASP A 114 6.84 -18.99 -2.58
CA ASP A 114 6.80 -17.71 -3.29
C ASP A 114 7.65 -17.78 -4.57
N ARG A 115 7.02 -17.37 -5.67
CA ARG A 115 7.60 -17.36 -7.02
C ARG A 115 8.26 -16.03 -7.37
N LEU A 116 8.13 -15.00 -6.53
CA LEU A 116 8.75 -13.68 -6.71
C LEU A 116 10.20 -13.62 -6.16
N ARG A 117 10.95 -14.72 -6.27
CA ARG A 117 12.37 -14.79 -5.89
C ARG A 117 13.28 -14.18 -6.94
#